data_AF-A0A820L2P6-F1
#
_entry.id   AF-A0A820L2P6-F1
#
_cell.length_a   1.000
_cell.length_b   1.000
_cell.length_c   1.000
_cell.angle_alpha   90.00
_cell.angle_beta   90.00
_cell.angle_gamma   90.00
#
_symmetry.space_group_name_H-M   'P 1'
#
loop_
_entity.id
_entity.type
_entity.pdbx_description
1 polymer ?
#
loop_
_entity_poly.entity_id
_entity_poly.type
_entity_poly.pdbx_seq_one_letter_code
_entity_poly.pdbx_strand_id
1 'polypeptide(L)'
;MDSTCRTEHYDEQHQCYVCQEQFLTRNDLQQHLRQECYPQNIRDQIEQLTSHIMDLNHKQQLQQILWKHGKLFDLHQPSIIKATVQNAIETGNHPPIYTPPYRVSYKDEQIQRDEIDKLL
;
A
#
# COMPACT_ATOMS: atom_id res chain seq x y z
N MET A 1 12.13 41.91 22.61
CA MET A 1 11.67 40.57 22.99
C MET A 1 10.44 40.33 22.16
N ASP A 2 10.54 39.57 21.08
CA ASP A 2 9.39 38.92 20.43
C ASP A 2 9.95 37.83 19.53
N SER A 3 10.18 36.69 20.18
CA SER A 3 10.58 35.44 19.57
C SER A 3 9.35 34.81 18.93
N THR A 4 9.13 35.03 17.63
CA THR A 4 8.19 34.20 16.87
C THR A 4 8.82 32.83 16.65
N CYS A 5 8.49 31.88 17.52
CA CYS A 5 8.66 30.45 17.28
C CYS A 5 7.86 30.07 16.04
N ARG A 6 8.57 29.81 14.94
CA ARG A 6 8.02 29.25 13.72
C ARG A 6 7.72 27.78 14.00
N THR A 7 6.45 27.45 14.19
CA THR A 7 5.99 26.07 14.24
C THR A 7 6.25 25.44 12.86
N GLU A 8 7.29 24.62 12.78
CA GLU A 8 7.55 23.78 11.62
C GLU A 8 6.41 22.78 11.51
N HIS A 9 5.56 22.99 10.51
CA HIS A 9 4.60 22.01 10.03
C HIS A 9 5.41 20.83 9.50
N TYR A 10 5.73 19.85 10.36
CA TYR A 10 6.33 18.58 9.96
C TYR A 10 5.29 17.78 9.20
N ASP A 11 5.21 18.06 7.92
CA ASP A 11 4.45 17.30 6.94
C ASP A 11 4.94 15.84 6.99
N GLU A 12 4.03 14.88 7.16
CA GLU A 12 4.28 13.42 7.21
C GLU A 12 4.86 12.85 5.89
N GLN A 13 5.43 13.70 5.03
CA GLN A 13 5.73 13.46 3.63
C GLN A 13 6.91 12.51 3.39
N HIS A 14 7.67 12.17 4.43
CA HIS A 14 8.89 11.37 4.31
C HIS A 14 8.98 10.26 5.36
N GLN A 15 7.87 9.62 5.70
CA GLN A 15 7.85 8.49 6.63
C GLN A 15 7.93 7.15 5.89
N CYS A 16 8.75 6.21 6.39
CA CYS A 16 8.80 4.84 5.90
C CYS A 16 7.53 4.08 6.33
N TYR A 17 6.86 3.41 5.39
CA TYR A 17 5.65 2.66 5.71
C TYR A 17 5.91 1.32 6.42
N VAL A 18 7.16 0.82 6.39
CA VAL A 18 7.56 -0.45 7.00
C VAL A 18 8.00 -0.25 8.45
N CYS A 19 9.01 0.61 8.68
CA CYS A 19 9.58 0.86 10.02
C CYS A 19 9.07 2.13 10.70
N GLN A 20 8.23 2.94 10.03
CA GLN A 20 7.69 4.21 10.55
C GLN A 20 8.74 5.30 10.86
N GLU A 21 9.99 5.13 10.47
CA GLU A 21 11.03 6.16 10.61
C GLU A 21 10.75 7.37 9.72
N GLN A 22 11.05 8.56 10.23
CA GLN A 22 10.90 9.83 9.53
C GLN A 22 12.24 10.29 8.95
N PHE A 23 12.21 10.78 7.72
CA PHE A 23 13.40 11.23 7.00
C PHE A 23 13.31 12.72 6.69
N LEU A 24 14.48 13.38 6.61
CA LEU A 24 14.57 14.81 6.28
C LEU A 24 14.26 15.06 4.81
N THR A 25 14.65 14.15 3.92
CA THR A 25 14.41 14.27 2.48
C THR A 25 13.78 13.02 1.88
N ARG A 26 13.10 13.20 0.74
CA ARG A 26 12.56 12.09 -0.06
C ARG A 26 13.66 11.14 -0.56
N ASN A 27 14.87 11.65 -0.80
CA ASN A 27 15.98 10.84 -1.27
C ASN A 27 16.45 9.89 -0.18
N ASP A 28 16.57 10.38 1.05
CA ASP A 28 16.94 9.57 2.22
C ASP A 28 15.91 8.45 2.47
N LEU A 29 14.61 8.78 2.36
CA LEU A 29 13.54 7.78 2.45
C LEU A 29 13.66 6.71 1.35
N GLN A 30 13.90 7.11 0.09
CA GLN A 30 14.02 6.15 -1.02
C GLN A 30 15.24 5.25 -0.87
N GLN A 31 16.36 5.81 -0.42
CA GLN A 31 17.57 5.05 -0.15
C GLN A 31 17.33 4.05 0.98
N HIS A 32 16.72 4.49 2.08
CA HIS A 32 16.35 3.64 3.21
C HIS A 32 15.39 2.51 2.80
N LEU A 33 14.33 2.81 2.04
CA LEU A 33 13.40 1.80 1.53
C LEU A 33 14.14 0.74 0.70
N ARG A 34 15.05 1.15 -0.18
CA ARG A 34 15.81 0.22 -1.02
C ARG A 34 16.78 -0.64 -0.21
N GLN A 35 17.52 -0.05 0.72
CA GLN A 35 18.65 -0.70 1.41
C GLN A 35 18.23 -1.50 2.64
N GLU A 36 17.31 -0.97 3.45
CA GLU A 36 17.03 -1.49 4.79
C GLU A 36 15.61 -2.03 4.94
N CYS A 37 14.62 -1.38 4.33
CA CYS A 37 13.21 -1.65 4.66
C CYS A 37 12.44 -2.57 3.70
N TYR A 38 12.84 -2.69 2.43
CA TYR A 38 12.10 -3.58 1.54
C TYR A 38 12.32 -5.05 1.90
N PRO A 39 11.23 -5.83 2.09
CA PRO A 39 11.33 -7.25 2.33
C PRO A 39 11.92 -7.98 1.12
N GLN A 40 12.56 -9.11 1.37
CA GLN A 40 13.34 -9.84 0.37
C GLN A 40 12.50 -10.27 -0.84
N ASN A 41 11.22 -10.59 -0.64
CA ASN A 41 10.29 -10.96 -1.70
C ASN A 41 10.14 -9.86 -2.77
N ILE A 42 10.09 -8.58 -2.38
CA ILE A 42 10.01 -7.46 -3.33
C ILE A 42 11.30 -7.36 -4.14
N ARG A 43 12.44 -7.62 -3.49
CA ARG A 43 13.75 -7.60 -4.16
C ARG A 43 13.84 -8.66 -5.24
N ASP A 44 13.49 -9.89 -4.85
CA ASP A 44 13.51 -11.03 -5.75
C ASP A 44 12.51 -10.84 -6.91
N GLN A 45 11.34 -10.26 -6.63
CA GLN A 45 10.33 -9.97 -7.64
C GLN A 45 10.80 -8.92 -8.66
N ILE A 46 11.42 -7.83 -8.21
CA ILE A 46 11.98 -6.80 -9.11
C ILE A 46 13.11 -7.38 -9.96
N GLU A 47 13.93 -8.24 -9.39
CA GLU A 47 14.98 -8.94 -10.14
C GLU A 47 14.40 -9.89 -11.19
N GLN A 48 13.39 -10.67 -10.84
CA GLN A 48 12.68 -11.55 -11.77
C GLN A 48 12.06 -10.76 -12.94
N LEU A 49 11.35 -9.66 -12.63
CA LEU A 49 10.73 -8.79 -13.64
C LEU A 49 11.75 -8.19 -14.61
N THR A 50 12.98 -7.96 -14.16
CA THR A 50 14.04 -7.32 -14.96
C THR A 50 15.09 -8.28 -15.51
N SER A 51 14.94 -9.58 -15.25
CA SER A 51 15.91 -10.62 -15.61
C SER A 51 16.11 -10.79 -17.13
N HIS A 52 15.04 -10.61 -17.91
CA HIS A 52 15.02 -10.79 -19.36
C HIS A 52 15.65 -9.62 -20.14
N ILE A 53 15.97 -8.51 -19.48
CA ILE A 53 16.48 -7.31 -20.14
C ILE A 53 18.00 -7.44 -20.29
N MET A 54 18.46 -7.59 -21.53
CA MET A 54 19.87 -7.81 -21.86
C MET A 54 20.71 -6.52 -21.77
N ASP A 55 20.11 -5.36 -22.03
CA ASP A 55 20.79 -4.07 -21.90
C ASP A 55 20.85 -3.64 -20.45
N LEU A 56 22.07 -3.57 -19.92
CA LEU A 56 22.33 -3.24 -18.52
C LEU A 56 21.85 -1.83 -18.15
N ASN A 57 21.92 -0.86 -19.06
CA ASN A 57 21.52 0.52 -18.78
C ASN A 57 19.98 0.60 -18.64
N HIS A 58 19.26 0.04 -19.60
CA HIS A 58 17.80 -0.03 -19.53
C HIS A 58 17.32 -0.86 -18.31
N LYS A 59 18.01 -1.96 -18.02
CA LYS A 59 17.73 -2.78 -16.82
C LYS A 59 17.85 -1.94 -15.55
N GLN A 60 18.94 -1.19 -15.40
CA GLN A 60 19.15 -0.33 -14.23
C GLN A 60 18.10 0.78 -14.12
N GLN A 61 17.76 1.45 -15.22
CA GLN A 61 16.72 2.49 -15.23
C GLN A 61 15.36 1.93 -14.81
N LEU A 62 14.98 0.78 -15.36
CA LEU A 62 13.72 0.13 -14.99
C LEU A 62 13.70 -0.33 -13.54
N GLN A 63 14.79 -0.93 -13.06
CA GLN A 63 14.92 -1.28 -11.65
C GLN A 63 14.75 -0.05 -10.75
N GLN A 64 15.38 1.08 -11.06
CA GLN A 64 15.22 2.31 -10.27
C GLN A 64 13.76 2.76 -10.18
N ILE A 65 13.02 2.69 -11.28
CA ILE A 65 11.59 3.02 -11.31
C ILE A 65 10.79 2.03 -10.45
N LEU A 66 11.05 0.72 -10.60
CA LEU A 66 10.37 -0.31 -9.81
C LEU A 66 10.64 -0.17 -8.32
N TRP A 67 11.88 0.11 -7.91
CA TRP A 67 12.24 0.39 -6.52
C TRP A 67 11.53 1.62 -5.97
N LYS A 68 11.39 2.68 -6.77
CA LYS A 68 10.68 3.90 -6.37
C LYS A 68 9.20 3.64 -6.10
N HIS A 69 8.60 2.68 -6.80
CA HIS A 69 7.21 2.26 -6.63
C HIS A 69 7.07 0.90 -5.92
N GLY A 70 8.09 0.50 -5.15
CA GLY A 70 8.17 -0.83 -4.51
C GLY A 70 6.97 -1.17 -3.63
N LYS A 71 6.36 -0.17 -2.98
CA LYS A 71 5.11 -0.33 -2.20
C LYS A 71 3.97 -1.02 -2.99
N LEU A 72 3.90 -0.83 -4.31
CA LEU A 72 2.86 -1.46 -5.15
C LEU A 72 3.04 -2.97 -5.31
N PHE A 73 4.24 -3.49 -5.01
CA PHE A 73 4.60 -4.90 -5.13
C PHE A 73 4.61 -5.61 -3.77
N ASP A 74 4.24 -4.91 -2.70
CA ASP A 74 4.14 -5.54 -1.39
C ASP A 74 2.90 -6.43 -1.33
N LEU A 75 3.13 -7.74 -1.35
CA LEU A 75 2.07 -8.76 -1.24
C LEU A 75 1.74 -9.11 0.21
N HIS A 76 2.55 -8.66 1.18
CA HIS A 76 2.29 -8.91 2.61
C HIS A 76 1.20 -8.00 3.15
N GLN A 77 1.09 -6.77 2.62
CA GLN A 77 0.09 -5.81 3.03
C GLN A 77 -0.76 -5.36 1.82
N PRO A 78 -2.07 -5.71 1.78
CA PRO A 78 -2.95 -5.19 0.75
C PRO A 78 -3.02 -3.66 0.85
N SER A 79 -2.62 -2.98 -0.21
CA SER A 79 -2.74 -1.53 -0.30
C SER A 79 -4.19 -1.14 -0.57
N ILE A 80 -4.97 -0.84 0.48
CA ILE A 80 -6.32 -0.29 0.33
C ILE A 80 -6.18 1.16 -0.17
N ILE A 81 -6.46 1.38 -1.46
CA ILE A 81 -6.51 2.72 -2.03
C ILE A 81 -7.78 3.40 -1.52
N LYS A 82 -7.64 4.32 -0.57
CA LYS A 82 -8.72 5.23 -0.16
C LYS A 82 -8.94 6.26 -1.27
N ALA A 83 -9.59 5.85 -2.34
CA ALA A 83 -10.01 6.77 -3.39
C ALA A 83 -11.11 7.69 -2.84
N THR A 84 -11.01 8.99 -3.12
CA THR A 84 -12.04 9.98 -2.77
C THR A 84 -13.26 9.93 -3.68
N VAL A 85 -13.28 8.99 -4.64
CA VAL A 85 -14.39 8.83 -5.58
C VAL A 85 -15.61 8.37 -4.80
N GLN A 86 -16.59 9.25 -4.68
CA GLN A 86 -17.89 8.92 -4.11
C GLN A 86 -18.61 7.99 -5.10
N ASN A 87 -18.67 6.70 -4.78
CA ASN A 87 -19.45 5.72 -5.54
C ASN A 87 -20.93 5.89 -5.18
N ALA A 88 -21.59 6.92 -5.73
CA ALA A 88 -23.03 7.08 -5.60
C ALA A 88 -23.73 5.98 -6.42
N ILE A 89 -24.48 5.12 -5.74
CA ILE A 89 -25.34 4.12 -6.39
C ILE A 89 -26.73 4.75 -6.56
N GLU A 90 -27.13 5.02 -7.81
CA GLU A 90 -28.45 5.58 -8.12
C GLU A 90 -29.54 4.52 -7.93
N THR A 91 -30.30 4.62 -6.83
CA THR A 91 -31.36 3.66 -6.49
C THR A 91 -32.75 4.09 -6.96
N GLY A 92 -32.90 5.29 -7.51
CA GLY A 92 -34.21 5.83 -7.93
C GLY A 92 -35.25 5.77 -6.81
N ASN A 93 -36.45 5.25 -7.12
CA ASN A 93 -37.55 5.07 -6.16
C ASN A 93 -37.66 3.63 -5.63
N HIS A 94 -36.61 2.83 -5.75
CA HIS A 94 -36.65 1.43 -5.33
C HIS A 94 -36.50 1.32 -3.80
N PRO A 95 -37.41 0.62 -3.10
CA PRO A 95 -37.30 0.43 -1.66
C PRO A 95 -36.12 -0.50 -1.32
N PRO A 96 -35.52 -0.39 -0.12
CA PRO A 96 -34.53 -1.35 0.35
C PRO A 96 -35.09 -2.76 0.38
N ILE A 97 -34.32 -3.72 -0.12
CA ILE A 97 -34.67 -5.13 -0.08
C ILE A 97 -34.04 -5.74 1.17
N TYR A 98 -34.87 -6.35 2.02
CA TYR A 98 -34.40 -7.17 3.13
C TYR A 98 -34.70 -8.64 2.83
N THR A 99 -33.64 -9.43 2.75
CA THR A 99 -33.72 -10.89 2.63
C THR A 99 -32.90 -11.53 3.74
N PRO A 100 -33.46 -12.50 4.49
CA PRO A 100 -32.69 -13.21 5.51
C PRO A 100 -31.52 -13.98 4.86
N PRO A 101 -30.39 -14.12 5.55
CA PRO A 101 -29.26 -14.90 5.03
C PRO A 101 -29.65 -16.37 4.87
N TYR A 102 -29.07 -17.01 3.87
CA TYR A 102 -29.25 -18.44 3.66
C TYR A 102 -28.64 -19.24 4.82
N ARG A 103 -29.23 -20.40 5.11
CA ARG A 103 -28.66 -21.33 6.08
C ARG A 103 -27.36 -21.91 5.52
N VAL A 104 -26.28 -21.77 6.28
CA VAL A 104 -24.96 -22.31 5.95
C VAL A 104 -24.57 -23.42 6.93
N SER A 105 -23.62 -24.27 6.56
CA SER A 105 -23.06 -25.25 7.49
C SER A 105 -22.17 -24.57 8.52
N TYR A 106 -21.92 -25.22 9.66
CA TYR A 106 -21.03 -24.67 10.70
C TYR A 106 -19.61 -24.40 10.18
N LYS A 107 -19.09 -25.28 9.30
CA LYS A 107 -17.76 -25.09 8.70
C LYS A 107 -17.72 -23.85 7.81
N ASP A 108 -18.75 -23.67 6.99
CA ASP A 108 -18.84 -22.51 6.09
C ASP A 108 -19.04 -21.21 6.87
N GLU A 109 -19.78 -21.26 7.98
CA GLU A 109 -19.94 -20.12 8.88
C GLU A 109 -18.60 -19.70 9.52
N GLN A 110 -17.77 -20.66 9.92
CA GLN A 110 -16.42 -20.37 10.43
C GLN A 110 -15.56 -19.72 9.34
N ILE A 111 -15.57 -20.26 8.12
CA ILE A 111 -14.84 -19.68 6.99
C ILE A 111 -15.31 -18.25 6.72
N GLN A 112 -16.62 -18.00 6.68
CA GLN A 112 -17.16 -16.65 6.47
C GLN A 112 -16.71 -15.69 7.56
N ARG A 113 -16.71 -16.13 8.82
CA ARG A 113 -16.26 -15.32 9.95
C ARG A 113 -14.78 -14.98 9.85
N ASP A 114 -13.93 -15.97 9.57
CA ASP A 114 -12.49 -15.77 9.39
C ASP A 114 -12.18 -14.81 8.24
N GLU A 115 -12.94 -14.86 7.13
CA GLU A 115 -12.78 -13.90 6.03
C GLU A 115 -13.29 -12.50 6.38
N ILE A 116 -14.41 -12.38 7.12
CA ILE A 116 -14.92 -11.09 7.59
C ILE A 116 -13.89 -10.41 8.52
N ASP A 117 -13.28 -11.18 9.42
CA ASP A 117 -12.26 -10.67 10.35
C ASP A 117 -11.01 -10.12 9.64
N LYS A 118 -10.71 -10.57 8.41
CA LYS A 118 -9.62 -10.01 7.59
C LYS A 118 -9.96 -8.65 6.97
N LEU A 119 -11.24 -8.31 6.87
CA LEU A 119 -11.73 -7.09 6.21
C LEU A 119 -12.01 -5.95 7.20
N LEU A 120 -12.12 -6.25 8.49
CA LEU A 120 -12.35 -5.31 9.58
C LEU A 120 -11.04 -4.74 10.13
#